data_AF-A0A3L8C5P7-F1
#
_entry.id   AF-A0A3L8C5P7-F1
#
_cell.length_a   1.000
_cell.length_b   1.000
_cell.length_c   1.000
_cell.angle_alpha   90.00
_cell.angle_beta   90.00
_cell.angle_gamma   90.00
#
_symmetry.space_group_name_H-M   'P 1'
#
loop_
_entity.id
_entity.type
_entity.pdbx_description
1 polymer ?
#
loop_
_entity_poly.entity_id
_entity_poly.type
_entity_poly.pdbx_seq_one_letter_code
_entity_poly.pdbx_strand_id
1 'polypeptide(L)'
;MSTSRSGSNASNQDWTGVWFVYDGDCPICSMASHALRVKQQFGRVTLLNAREYTDHPLLKEIRERQLDLDEGMVIVHAGQFYHGQDALAFMAHHGEPRGGFNHFIRLFRWQTLSKLAYPWMRAVRNGLLRLRHKRPIDNLNRTADPIFKPVFGDQWEQLPPVMKQHYAIRPYSHDKVIVDGMMDVVCYWPLRAARPFYRLMGSIPLVTEYGVRCTVHFTSSPYNRNFGFVRHFWFVHRRFYRFRSRMLTLGGEKVIEIMRFGFCWKMLYRWEEDKVKLIHDGYGLYWFGHLIPLPVTWLLGRGDAEEWAIDDNRFAMKVIMKHPLFGTQYSYSGTFTITQPLE
;
A
#
# COMPACT_ATOMS: atom_id res chain seq x y z
N MET A 1 -4.67 9.64 -52.90
CA MET A 1 -4.34 8.59 -51.90
C MET A 1 -4.48 9.21 -50.51
N SER A 2 -5.69 9.22 -49.97
CA SER A 2 -5.95 9.57 -48.57
C SER A 2 -6.31 8.27 -47.85
N THR A 3 -5.41 7.78 -47.01
CA THR A 3 -5.66 6.62 -46.16
C THR A 3 -6.31 7.10 -44.87
N SER A 4 -7.60 6.82 -44.77
CA SER A 4 -8.36 6.80 -43.52
C SER A 4 -7.72 5.81 -42.56
N ARG A 5 -7.32 6.27 -41.37
CA ARG A 5 -7.05 5.40 -40.22
C ARG A 5 -8.21 5.54 -39.24
N SER A 6 -9.01 4.48 -39.20
CA SER A 6 -10.05 4.22 -38.21
C SER A 6 -9.44 4.19 -36.81
N GLY A 7 -9.77 5.20 -36.00
CA GLY A 7 -9.58 5.16 -34.55
C GLY A 7 -10.80 4.54 -33.89
N SER A 8 -10.54 3.44 -33.18
CA SER A 8 -11.41 2.66 -32.29
C SER A 8 -12.53 3.42 -31.56
N ASN A 9 -13.78 2.99 -31.77
CA ASN A 9 -14.93 3.25 -30.91
C ASN A 9 -14.72 2.57 -29.54
N ALA A 10 -14.24 3.33 -28.54
CA ALA A 10 -14.47 2.98 -27.14
C ALA A 10 -15.91 3.37 -26.79
N SER A 11 -16.64 2.47 -26.13
CA SER A 11 -18.05 2.57 -25.78
C SER A 11 -18.38 3.86 -25.02
N ASN A 12 -18.93 4.85 -25.71
CA ASN A 12 -19.47 6.07 -25.10
C ASN A 12 -20.89 5.75 -24.58
N GLN A 13 -20.98 5.02 -23.47
CA GLN A 13 -22.23 4.95 -22.72
C GLN A 13 -22.40 6.29 -22.00
N ASP A 14 -23.30 7.12 -22.52
CA ASP A 14 -23.66 8.36 -21.87
C ASP A 14 -24.40 8.03 -20.56
N TRP A 15 -23.68 8.09 -19.44
CA TRP A 15 -24.26 8.01 -18.10
C TRP A 15 -25.13 9.25 -17.86
N THR A 16 -26.34 9.23 -18.39
CA THR A 16 -27.33 10.29 -18.21
C THR A 16 -27.76 10.31 -16.74
N GLY A 17 -27.69 11.50 -16.12
CA GLY A 17 -27.97 11.70 -14.70
C GLY A 17 -26.74 11.61 -13.79
N VAL A 18 -26.98 11.56 -12.47
CA VAL A 18 -25.95 11.40 -11.45
C VAL A 18 -25.96 9.96 -10.96
N TRP A 19 -24.84 9.25 -11.04
CA TRP A 19 -24.68 7.92 -10.46
C TRP A 19 -23.82 7.99 -9.21
N PHE A 20 -24.24 7.31 -8.14
CA PHE A 20 -23.47 7.14 -6.92
C PHE A 20 -23.15 5.65 -6.74
N VAL A 21 -21.90 5.30 -6.98
CA VAL A 21 -21.37 3.94 -6.85
C VAL A 21 -20.66 3.80 -5.50
N TYR A 22 -21.10 2.84 -4.70
CA TYR A 22 -20.66 2.73 -3.31
C TYR A 22 -20.56 1.30 -2.81
N ASP A 23 -19.91 1.15 -1.66
CA ASP A 23 -19.79 -0.09 -0.91
C ASP A 23 -20.98 -0.24 0.06
N GLY A 24 -21.91 -1.14 -0.22
CA GLY A 24 -23.09 -1.37 0.62
C GLY A 24 -22.83 -2.00 1.99
N ASP A 25 -21.67 -2.63 2.19
CA ASP A 25 -21.27 -3.14 3.51
C ASP A 25 -20.63 -2.05 4.39
N CYS A 26 -20.22 -0.92 3.80
CA CYS A 26 -19.67 0.21 4.53
C CYS A 26 -20.79 1.04 5.17
N PRO A 27 -20.88 1.13 6.51
CA PRO A 27 -21.97 1.85 7.18
C PRO A 27 -22.06 3.33 6.78
N ILE A 28 -20.91 3.99 6.57
CA ILE A 28 -20.84 5.40 6.18
C ILE A 28 -21.37 5.58 4.74
N CYS A 29 -20.98 4.69 3.82
CA CYS A 29 -21.42 4.73 2.44
C CYS A 29 -22.92 4.42 2.33
N SER A 30 -23.43 3.47 3.11
CA SER A 30 -24.86 3.15 3.15
C SER A 30 -25.69 4.30 3.76
N MET A 31 -25.19 4.98 4.80
CA MET A 31 -25.82 6.19 5.30
C MET A 31 -25.89 7.30 4.23
N ALA A 32 -24.79 7.48 3.48
CA ALA A 32 -24.76 8.43 2.37
C ALA A 32 -25.76 8.05 1.26
N SER A 33 -25.84 6.76 0.90
CA SER A 33 -26.79 6.28 -0.12
C SER A 33 -28.24 6.46 0.34
N HIS A 34 -28.57 6.22 1.61
CA HIS A 34 -29.89 6.49 2.17
C HIS A 34 -30.26 7.98 2.09
N ALA A 35 -29.34 8.87 2.42
CA ALA A 35 -29.55 10.31 2.30
C ALA A 35 -29.79 10.74 0.84
N LEU A 36 -29.13 10.08 -0.13
CA LEU A 36 -29.30 10.33 -1.56
C LEU A 36 -30.56 9.65 -2.14
N ARG A 37 -31.06 8.56 -1.54
CA ARG A 37 -32.25 7.82 -2.00
C ARG A 37 -33.51 8.68 -2.00
N VAL A 38 -33.63 9.60 -1.04
CA VAL A 38 -34.73 10.59 -1.01
C VAL A 38 -34.76 11.42 -2.30
N LYS A 39 -33.62 11.63 -2.95
CA LYS A 39 -33.50 12.36 -4.22
C LYS A 39 -33.73 11.49 -5.46
N GLN A 40 -33.60 10.16 -5.35
CA GLN A 40 -33.92 9.21 -6.42
C GLN A 40 -35.42 9.23 -6.76
N GLN A 41 -36.28 9.45 -5.76
CA GLN A 41 -37.73 9.62 -5.94
C GLN A 41 -38.08 10.85 -6.81
N PHE A 42 -37.14 11.77 -6.99
CA PHE A 42 -37.27 12.95 -7.86
C PHE A 42 -36.37 12.87 -9.12
N GLY A 43 -35.84 11.69 -9.46
CA GLY A 43 -35.06 11.45 -10.69
C GLY A 43 -33.64 12.06 -10.71
N ARG A 44 -33.09 12.46 -9.55
CA ARG A 44 -31.84 13.23 -9.51
C ARG A 44 -30.56 12.41 -9.30
N VAL A 45 -30.65 11.21 -8.75
CA VAL A 45 -29.49 10.35 -8.45
C VAL A 45 -29.85 8.87 -8.55
N THR A 46 -29.06 8.09 -9.28
CA THR A 46 -29.11 6.62 -9.34
C THR A 46 -28.07 6.01 -8.41
N LEU A 47 -28.48 5.05 -7.57
CA LEU A 47 -27.60 4.40 -6.60
C LEU A 47 -27.16 3.02 -7.12
N LEU A 48 -25.85 2.73 -7.10
CA LEU A 48 -25.31 1.44 -7.50
C LEU A 48 -24.45 0.86 -6.37
N ASN A 49 -24.90 -0.24 -5.77
CA ASN A 49 -24.10 -0.98 -4.79
C ASN A 49 -23.12 -1.91 -5.52
N ALA A 50 -21.82 -1.66 -5.35
CA ALA A 50 -20.76 -2.40 -6.00
C ALA A 50 -20.64 -3.87 -5.54
N ARG A 51 -21.28 -4.24 -4.42
CA ARG A 51 -21.30 -5.63 -3.93
C ARG A 51 -22.41 -6.49 -4.52
N GLU A 52 -23.50 -5.87 -4.96
CA GLU A 52 -24.66 -6.58 -5.51
C GLU A 52 -24.58 -6.71 -7.03
N TYR A 53 -24.11 -5.68 -7.72
CA TYR A 53 -24.15 -5.59 -9.17
C TYR A 53 -22.75 -5.61 -9.79
N THR A 54 -21.99 -6.69 -9.55
CA THR A 54 -20.56 -6.81 -9.92
C THR A 54 -20.28 -6.71 -11.42
N ASP A 55 -21.24 -7.11 -12.26
CA ASP A 55 -21.10 -7.13 -13.73
C ASP A 55 -21.67 -5.89 -14.42
N HIS A 56 -22.04 -4.86 -13.66
CA HIS A 56 -22.61 -3.64 -14.22
C HIS A 56 -21.58 -2.91 -15.13
N PRO A 57 -21.95 -2.46 -16.34
CA PRO A 57 -21.00 -1.83 -17.28
C PRO A 57 -20.26 -0.63 -16.68
N LEU A 58 -20.92 0.15 -15.82
CA LEU A 58 -20.30 1.26 -15.09
C LEU A 58 -19.12 0.81 -14.20
N LEU A 59 -19.19 -0.37 -13.57
CA LEU A 59 -18.09 -0.89 -12.76
C LEU A 59 -16.90 -1.29 -13.63
N LYS A 60 -17.15 -1.75 -14.87
CA LYS A 60 -16.10 -2.02 -15.85
C LYS A 60 -15.36 -0.73 -16.23
N GLU A 61 -16.09 0.35 -16.50
CA GLU A 61 -15.47 1.65 -16.81
C GLU A 61 -14.70 2.23 -15.61
N ILE A 62 -15.25 2.11 -14.39
CA ILE A 62 -14.55 2.48 -13.14
C ILE A 62 -13.23 1.72 -13.00
N ARG A 63 -13.24 0.42 -13.31
CA ARG A 63 -12.04 -0.44 -13.29
C ARG A 63 -11.03 -0.02 -14.35
N GLU A 64 -11.47 0.21 -15.59
CA GLU A 64 -10.62 0.67 -16.70
C GLU A 64 -9.94 2.01 -16.36
N ARG A 65 -10.64 2.89 -15.66
CA ARG A 65 -10.12 4.17 -15.15
C ARG A 65 -9.25 4.05 -13.88
N GLN A 66 -8.99 2.84 -13.38
CA GLN A 66 -8.21 2.57 -12.16
C GLN A 66 -8.76 3.26 -10.89
N LEU A 67 -10.08 3.47 -10.83
CA LEU A 67 -10.75 4.05 -9.66
C LEU A 67 -11.06 2.95 -8.64
N ASP A 68 -10.40 3.00 -7.49
CA ASP A 68 -10.44 1.94 -6.48
C ASP A 68 -11.58 2.15 -5.47
N LEU A 69 -12.61 1.29 -5.54
CA LEU A 69 -13.78 1.37 -4.67
C LEU A 69 -13.46 1.02 -3.21
N ASP A 70 -12.36 0.35 -2.93
CA ASP A 70 -11.86 0.12 -1.56
C ASP A 70 -11.23 1.38 -0.95
N GLU A 71 -10.85 2.35 -1.79
CA GLU A 71 -10.33 3.63 -1.32
C GLU A 71 -11.42 4.70 -1.17
N GLY A 72 -12.52 4.60 -1.92
CA GLY A 72 -13.60 5.59 -1.88
C GLY A 72 -14.81 5.24 -2.74
N MET A 73 -15.90 5.98 -2.56
CA MET A 73 -17.05 5.92 -3.49
C MET A 73 -16.74 6.64 -4.80
N VAL A 74 -17.52 6.36 -5.85
CA VAL A 74 -17.44 7.06 -7.13
C VAL A 74 -18.77 7.75 -7.43
N ILE A 75 -18.70 8.99 -7.88
CA ILE A 75 -19.84 9.71 -8.47
C ILE A 75 -19.58 9.91 -9.95
N VAL A 76 -20.57 9.63 -10.78
CA VAL A 76 -20.54 9.93 -12.21
C VAL A 76 -21.60 10.97 -12.51
N HIS A 77 -21.22 12.03 -13.21
CA HIS A 77 -22.14 13.08 -13.64
C HIS A 77 -21.64 13.70 -14.94
N ALA A 78 -22.50 13.72 -15.97
CA ALA A 78 -22.18 14.29 -17.29
C ALA A 78 -20.86 13.76 -17.89
N GLY A 79 -20.63 12.45 -17.79
CA GLY A 79 -19.41 11.79 -18.28
C GLY A 79 -18.15 12.01 -17.43
N GLN A 80 -18.22 12.79 -16.35
CA GLN A 80 -17.12 13.01 -15.42
C GLN A 80 -17.20 12.06 -14.23
N PHE A 81 -16.04 11.55 -13.81
CA PHE A 81 -15.91 10.61 -12.69
C PHE A 81 -15.20 11.29 -11.52
N TYR A 82 -15.85 11.30 -10.37
CA TYR A 82 -15.33 11.84 -9.13
C TYR A 82 -15.12 10.70 -8.14
N HIS A 83 -13.91 10.57 -7.59
CA HIS A 83 -13.56 9.46 -6.69
C HIS A 83 -13.17 9.97 -5.30
N GLY A 84 -13.67 9.28 -4.28
CA GLY A 84 -13.30 9.50 -2.90
C GLY A 84 -13.47 10.94 -2.42
N GLN A 85 -12.36 11.66 -2.24
CA GLN A 85 -12.38 13.06 -1.82
C GLN A 85 -13.12 13.97 -2.82
N ASP A 86 -12.99 13.70 -4.13
CA ASP A 86 -13.60 14.52 -5.17
C ASP A 86 -15.09 14.23 -5.26
N ALA A 87 -15.51 12.98 -4.99
CA ALA A 87 -16.92 12.63 -4.83
C ALA A 87 -17.54 13.36 -3.62
N LEU A 88 -16.79 13.45 -2.52
CA LEU A 88 -17.25 14.17 -1.33
C LEU A 88 -17.37 15.68 -1.58
N ALA A 89 -16.39 16.27 -2.25
CA ALA A 89 -16.44 17.67 -2.67
C ALA A 89 -17.62 17.92 -3.62
N PHE A 90 -17.83 17.03 -4.60
CA PHE A 90 -18.99 17.10 -5.50
C PHE A 90 -20.31 17.11 -4.72
N MET A 91 -20.47 16.20 -3.75
CA MET A 91 -21.64 16.19 -2.86
C MET A 91 -21.76 17.47 -2.03
N ALA A 92 -20.66 18.05 -1.56
CA ALA A 92 -20.67 19.28 -0.77
C ALA A 92 -21.09 20.51 -1.58
N HIS A 93 -20.78 20.54 -2.88
CA HIS A 93 -21.15 21.63 -3.78
C HIS A 93 -22.57 21.50 -4.35
N HIS A 94 -23.01 20.27 -4.65
CA HIS A 94 -24.31 20.00 -5.29
C HIS A 94 -25.37 19.46 -4.32
N GLY A 95 -25.02 19.29 -3.04
CA GLY A 95 -25.90 18.80 -1.99
C GLY A 95 -26.83 19.87 -1.44
N GLU A 96 -28.15 19.70 -1.66
CA GLU A 96 -29.16 20.55 -1.03
C GLU A 96 -29.04 20.64 0.50
N PRO A 97 -29.25 21.82 1.13
CA PRO A 97 -28.90 22.13 2.52
C PRO A 97 -29.65 21.37 3.63
N ARG A 98 -30.48 20.36 3.34
CA ARG A 98 -31.35 19.72 4.33
C ARG A 98 -30.74 18.46 4.95
N GLY A 99 -30.72 18.41 6.30
CA GLY A 99 -30.29 17.24 7.11
C GLY A 99 -28.91 17.39 7.76
N GLY A 100 -28.72 16.77 8.94
CA GLY A 100 -27.47 16.85 9.73
C GLY A 100 -26.24 16.30 9.00
N PHE A 101 -26.42 15.25 8.18
CA PHE A 101 -25.38 14.72 7.30
C PHE A 101 -24.88 15.76 6.29
N ASN A 102 -25.78 16.56 5.73
CA ASN A 102 -25.40 17.59 4.77
C ASN A 102 -24.69 18.77 5.44
N HIS A 103 -24.97 19.06 6.72
CA HIS A 103 -24.21 20.07 7.48
C HIS A 103 -22.75 19.65 7.70
N PHE A 104 -22.51 18.38 8.02
CA PHE A 104 -21.15 17.83 8.14
C PHE A 104 -20.42 17.87 6.80
N ILE A 105 -21.07 17.45 5.71
CA ILE A 105 -20.49 17.47 4.36
C ILE A 105 -20.12 18.90 3.91
N ARG A 106 -20.85 19.95 4.34
CA ARG A 106 -20.54 21.34 3.95
C ARG A 106 -19.15 21.81 4.39
N LEU A 107 -18.57 21.23 5.45
CA LEU A 107 -17.19 21.54 5.86
C LEU A 107 -16.19 21.18 4.74
N PHE A 108 -16.52 20.17 3.93
CA PHE A 108 -15.72 19.68 2.81
C PHE A 108 -15.88 20.51 1.51
N ARG A 109 -16.58 21.65 1.56
CA ARG A 109 -16.54 22.66 0.47
C ARG A 109 -15.16 23.29 0.32
N TRP A 110 -14.33 23.25 1.36
CA TRP A 110 -12.95 23.68 1.29
C TRP A 110 -12.07 22.51 0.84
N GLN A 111 -11.55 22.60 -0.38
CA GLN A 111 -10.78 21.52 -1.02
C GLN A 111 -9.57 21.09 -0.19
N THR A 112 -8.96 22.00 0.57
CA THR A 112 -7.85 21.71 1.49
C THR A 112 -8.30 20.86 2.68
N LEU A 113 -9.47 21.15 3.26
CA LEU A 113 -10.03 20.36 4.34
C LEU A 113 -10.37 18.95 3.86
N SER A 114 -10.91 18.81 2.65
CA SER A 114 -11.21 17.51 2.05
C SER A 114 -9.97 16.66 1.89
N LYS A 115 -8.87 17.23 1.37
CA LYS A 115 -7.59 16.52 1.24
C LYS A 115 -7.02 16.07 2.59
N LEU A 116 -7.20 16.86 3.66
CA LEU A 116 -6.67 16.55 4.98
C LEU A 116 -7.55 15.58 5.77
N ALA A 117 -8.87 15.72 5.73
CA ALA A 117 -9.79 14.91 6.53
C ALA A 117 -10.21 13.61 5.83
N TYR A 118 -10.11 13.53 4.50
CA TYR A 118 -10.52 12.34 3.75
C TYR A 118 -9.77 11.06 4.13
N PRO A 119 -8.43 11.04 4.27
CA PRO A 119 -7.73 9.82 4.65
C PRO A 119 -8.11 9.33 6.06
N TRP A 120 -8.44 10.24 6.98
CA TRP A 120 -9.00 9.88 8.28
C TRP A 120 -10.38 9.22 8.16
N MET A 121 -11.30 9.78 7.37
CA MET A 121 -12.60 9.15 7.12
C MET A 121 -12.44 7.78 6.45
N ARG A 122 -11.49 7.65 5.52
CA ARG A 122 -11.14 6.37 4.90
C ARG A 122 -10.60 5.38 5.93
N ALA A 123 -9.75 5.81 6.86
CA ALA A 123 -9.26 4.96 7.95
C ALA A 123 -10.40 4.50 8.86
N VAL A 124 -11.36 5.38 9.19
CA VAL A 124 -12.58 5.03 9.93
C VAL A 124 -13.42 4.03 9.15
N ARG A 125 -13.69 4.28 7.85
CA ARG A 125 -14.39 3.34 6.96
C ARG A 125 -13.74 1.95 7.01
N ASN A 126 -12.42 1.87 6.81
CA ASN A 126 -11.69 0.61 6.77
C ASN A 126 -11.69 -0.09 8.13
N GLY A 127 -11.64 0.68 9.23
CA GLY A 127 -11.79 0.16 10.59
C GLY A 127 -13.17 -0.46 10.83
N LEU A 128 -14.24 0.23 10.43
CA LEU A 128 -15.62 -0.27 10.55
C LEU A 128 -15.86 -1.52 9.72
N LEU A 129 -15.38 -1.55 8.46
CA LEU A 129 -15.47 -2.75 7.61
C LEU A 129 -14.76 -3.94 8.26
N ARG A 130 -13.55 -3.72 8.79
CA ARG A 130 -12.78 -4.76 9.48
C ARG A 130 -13.46 -5.25 10.75
N LEU A 131 -14.05 -4.36 11.53
CA LEU A 131 -14.81 -4.70 12.75
C LEU A 131 -16.04 -5.57 12.40
N ARG A 132 -16.62 -5.36 11.22
CA ARG A 132 -17.73 -6.17 10.69
C ARG A 132 -17.27 -7.40 9.90
N HIS A 133 -15.97 -7.73 9.93
CA HIS A 133 -15.37 -8.83 9.18
C HIS A 133 -15.65 -8.81 7.67
N LYS A 134 -15.80 -7.61 7.10
CA LYS A 134 -16.06 -7.42 5.67
C LYS A 134 -14.76 -7.29 4.91
N ARG A 135 -14.65 -8.04 3.81
CA ARG A 135 -13.49 -8.02 2.92
C ARG A 135 -13.58 -6.83 1.94
N PRO A 136 -12.43 -6.35 1.44
CA PRO A 136 -12.37 -5.44 0.30
C PRO A 136 -13.19 -5.98 -0.87
N ILE A 137 -13.74 -5.07 -1.68
CA ILE A 137 -14.45 -5.38 -2.93
C ILE A 137 -13.46 -5.90 -3.97
N ASP A 138 -12.24 -5.37 -3.97
CA ASP A 138 -11.20 -5.66 -4.97
C ASP A 138 -11.69 -5.45 -6.41
N ASN A 139 -12.35 -4.32 -6.67
CA ASN A 139 -12.86 -3.99 -8.00
C ASN A 139 -11.75 -3.82 -9.05
N LEU A 140 -10.49 -3.72 -8.63
CA LEU A 140 -9.34 -3.67 -9.52
C LEU A 140 -8.67 -5.04 -9.74
N ASN A 141 -9.24 -6.12 -9.16
CA ASN A 141 -8.73 -7.49 -9.27
C ASN A 141 -7.24 -7.62 -8.87
N ARG A 142 -6.83 -6.92 -7.81
CA ARG A 142 -5.44 -6.94 -7.34
C ARG A 142 -5.05 -8.27 -6.74
N THR A 143 -6.01 -9.08 -6.29
CA THR A 143 -5.76 -10.45 -5.81
C THR A 143 -5.20 -11.38 -6.87
N ALA A 144 -5.34 -11.06 -8.16
CA ALA A 144 -4.84 -11.89 -9.25
C ALA A 144 -3.31 -11.93 -9.31
N ASP A 145 -2.64 -10.85 -8.91
CA ASP A 145 -1.19 -10.68 -9.03
C ASP A 145 -0.51 -10.46 -7.68
N PRO A 146 0.78 -10.87 -7.53
CA PRO A 146 1.56 -10.53 -6.35
C PRO A 146 1.68 -9.01 -6.14
N ILE A 147 1.77 -8.57 -4.88
CA ILE A 147 1.85 -7.15 -4.49
C ILE A 147 2.96 -6.40 -5.23
N PHE A 148 4.08 -7.09 -5.46
CA PHE A 148 5.29 -6.52 -6.06
C PHE A 148 5.35 -6.63 -7.58
N LYS A 149 4.50 -7.43 -8.24
CA LYS A 149 4.45 -7.50 -9.70
C LYS A 149 4.25 -6.13 -10.37
N PRO A 150 3.27 -5.29 -9.96
CA PRO A 150 3.15 -3.95 -10.51
C PRO A 150 4.28 -2.99 -10.08
N VAL A 151 5.04 -3.32 -9.03
CA VAL A 151 6.21 -2.52 -8.61
C VAL A 151 7.38 -2.72 -9.57
N PHE A 152 7.64 -3.97 -9.96
CA PHE A 152 8.67 -4.29 -10.94
C PHE A 152 8.21 -4.04 -12.39
N GLY A 153 6.90 -4.10 -12.65
CA GLY A 153 6.34 -3.94 -14.00
C GLY A 153 6.94 -4.98 -14.96
N ASP A 154 7.42 -4.52 -16.11
CA ASP A 154 8.03 -5.38 -17.14
C ASP A 154 9.28 -6.12 -16.65
N GLN A 155 9.95 -5.61 -15.60
CA GLN A 155 11.13 -6.26 -15.01
C GLN A 155 10.76 -7.54 -14.23
N TRP A 156 9.48 -7.73 -13.88
CA TRP A 156 9.03 -8.90 -13.12
C TRP A 156 9.40 -10.20 -13.82
N GLU A 157 9.28 -10.28 -15.14
CA GLU A 157 9.54 -11.53 -15.86
C GLU A 157 11.00 -11.94 -15.86
N GLN A 158 11.91 -10.97 -15.73
CA GLN A 158 13.36 -11.17 -15.68
C GLN A 158 13.84 -11.67 -14.31
N LEU A 159 13.00 -11.57 -13.27
CA LEU A 159 13.38 -12.00 -11.93
C LEU A 159 13.62 -13.52 -11.89
N PRO A 160 14.71 -13.98 -11.24
CA PRO A 160 14.95 -15.39 -10.99
C PRO A 160 13.80 -16.05 -10.20
N PRO A 161 13.63 -17.38 -10.31
CA PRO A 161 12.55 -18.10 -9.63
C PRO A 161 12.47 -17.80 -8.12
N VAL A 162 13.60 -17.80 -7.42
CA VAL A 162 13.66 -17.50 -5.98
C VAL A 162 13.14 -16.09 -5.65
N MET A 163 13.39 -15.10 -6.52
CA MET A 163 12.92 -13.73 -6.31
C MET A 163 11.42 -13.62 -6.57
N LYS A 164 10.91 -14.30 -7.61
CA LYS A 164 9.45 -14.40 -7.85
C LYS A 164 8.75 -15.03 -6.65
N GLN A 165 9.32 -16.08 -6.05
CA GLN A 165 8.78 -16.71 -4.84
C GLN A 165 8.88 -15.81 -3.60
N HIS A 166 10.02 -15.12 -3.41
CA HIS A 166 10.21 -14.15 -2.32
C HIS A 166 9.14 -13.05 -2.33
N TYR A 167 8.78 -12.58 -3.53
CA TYR A 167 7.80 -11.52 -3.76
C TYR A 167 6.40 -12.01 -4.14
N ALA A 168 6.09 -13.30 -3.94
CA ALA A 168 4.86 -13.94 -4.44
C ALA A 168 3.57 -13.58 -3.69
N ILE A 169 3.66 -12.94 -2.53
CA ILE A 169 2.50 -12.65 -1.67
C ILE A 169 1.49 -11.76 -2.41
N ARG A 170 0.23 -12.23 -2.52
CA ARG A 170 -0.89 -11.47 -3.09
C ARG A 170 -1.55 -10.59 -2.03
N PRO A 171 -2.15 -9.44 -2.39
CA PRO A 171 -2.92 -8.63 -1.45
C PRO A 171 -4.22 -9.35 -1.05
N TYR A 172 -4.83 -8.96 0.07
CA TYR A 172 -6.16 -9.45 0.49
C TYR A 172 -6.27 -10.98 0.63
N SER A 173 -5.16 -11.66 0.88
CA SER A 173 -5.09 -13.12 0.99
C SER A 173 -4.64 -13.56 2.38
N HIS A 174 -4.53 -14.87 2.56
CA HIS A 174 -3.88 -15.51 3.71
C HIS A 174 -2.48 -16.03 3.36
N ASP A 175 -1.93 -15.57 2.22
CA ASP A 175 -0.65 -16.00 1.70
C ASP A 175 0.46 -15.81 2.73
N LYS A 176 1.33 -16.81 2.79
CA LYS A 176 2.46 -16.86 3.72
C LYS A 176 3.65 -17.52 3.03
N VAL A 177 4.81 -16.88 3.13
CA VAL A 177 6.10 -17.44 2.70
C VAL A 177 7.08 -17.31 3.86
N ILE A 178 7.85 -18.36 4.14
CA ILE A 178 8.87 -18.36 5.19
C ILE A 178 10.24 -18.56 4.59
N VAL A 179 11.16 -17.68 4.97
CA VAL A 179 12.58 -17.82 4.66
C VAL A 179 13.39 -17.96 5.95
N ASP A 180 14.36 -18.85 5.95
CA ASP A 180 15.31 -19.05 7.06
C ASP A 180 16.73 -18.86 6.56
N GLY A 181 17.57 -18.23 7.36
CA GLY A 181 18.91 -17.88 6.93
C GLY A 181 19.83 -17.47 8.07
N MET A 182 21.08 -17.27 7.71
CA MET A 182 22.12 -16.73 8.58
C MET A 182 22.52 -15.36 8.08
N MET A 183 22.68 -14.41 9.00
CA MET A 183 23.11 -13.06 8.67
C MET A 183 24.16 -12.53 9.64
N ASP A 184 24.98 -11.64 9.12
CA ASP A 184 25.87 -10.81 9.91
C ASP A 184 25.24 -9.44 10.07
N VAL A 185 25.23 -8.93 11.29
CA VAL A 185 24.76 -7.59 11.62
C VAL A 185 25.94 -6.82 12.17
N VAL A 186 26.23 -5.67 11.57
CA VAL A 186 27.34 -4.81 11.99
C VAL A 186 26.79 -3.42 12.27
N CYS A 187 26.98 -2.94 13.49
CA CYS A 187 26.57 -1.62 13.92
C CYS A 187 27.76 -0.83 14.48
N TYR A 188 28.06 0.30 13.85
CA TYR A 188 29.16 1.17 14.23
C TYR A 188 28.71 2.22 15.27
N TRP A 189 29.70 2.76 15.98
CA TRP A 189 29.53 3.71 17.08
C TRP A 189 29.39 5.15 16.56
N PRO A 190 28.30 5.52 15.89
CA PRO A 190 27.47 6.46 16.62
C PRO A 190 26.08 5.91 16.83
N LEU A 191 25.60 5.16 15.84
CA LEU A 191 24.26 4.59 15.84
C LEU A 191 24.03 3.65 17.01
N ARG A 192 25.05 2.88 17.42
CA ARG A 192 24.97 1.98 18.58
C ARG A 192 24.58 2.70 19.87
N ALA A 193 24.91 3.98 20.04
CA ALA A 193 24.52 4.76 21.21
C ALA A 193 23.02 5.12 21.21
N ALA A 194 22.39 5.21 20.04
CA ALA A 194 20.96 5.47 19.88
C ALA A 194 20.06 4.24 20.13
N ARG A 195 20.63 3.11 20.54
CA ARG A 195 19.92 1.84 20.81
C ARG A 195 18.64 1.95 21.63
N PRO A 196 18.54 2.70 22.76
CA PRO A 196 17.29 2.78 23.51
C PRO A 196 16.16 3.42 22.69
N PHE A 197 16.47 4.47 21.91
CA PHE A 197 15.52 5.15 21.03
C PHE A 197 15.03 4.22 19.91
N TYR A 198 15.94 3.52 19.23
CA TYR A 198 15.61 2.59 18.15
C TYR A 198 14.79 1.39 18.64
N ARG A 199 15.10 0.88 19.84
CA ARG A 199 14.30 -0.17 20.48
C ARG A 199 12.87 0.31 20.77
N LEU A 200 12.71 1.57 21.20
CA LEU A 200 11.39 2.18 21.41
C LEU A 200 10.64 2.36 20.07
N MET A 201 11.34 2.75 19.01
CA MET A 201 10.78 2.84 17.66
C MET A 201 10.49 1.48 17.02
N GLY A 202 10.83 0.38 17.72
CA GLY A 202 10.61 -0.98 17.25
C GLY A 202 11.30 -1.23 15.92
N SER A 203 12.50 -0.68 15.73
CA SER A 203 13.30 -0.76 14.50
C SER A 203 14.19 -2.02 14.47
N ILE A 204 15.06 -2.08 13.47
CA ILE A 204 16.16 -3.05 13.40
C ILE A 204 17.07 -3.05 14.65
N PRO A 205 17.64 -4.21 15.01
CA PRO A 205 18.50 -4.37 16.18
C PRO A 205 19.87 -3.73 15.97
N LEU A 206 20.20 -2.72 16.78
CA LEU A 206 21.50 -2.02 16.73
C LEU A 206 22.59 -2.76 17.52
N VAL A 207 23.07 -3.87 16.96
CA VAL A 207 24.11 -4.73 17.56
C VAL A 207 25.13 -5.13 16.50
N THR A 208 26.31 -5.57 16.95
CA THR A 208 27.30 -6.21 16.09
C THR A 208 27.39 -7.67 16.49
N GLU A 209 27.00 -8.56 15.60
CA GLU A 209 26.99 -10.00 15.83
C GLU A 209 26.99 -10.72 14.47
N TYR A 210 27.77 -11.79 14.37
CA TYR A 210 27.97 -12.58 13.16
C TYR A 210 27.27 -13.92 13.28
N GLY A 211 26.78 -14.48 12.17
CA GLY A 211 26.09 -15.77 12.16
C GLY A 211 24.79 -15.77 12.97
N VAL A 212 24.04 -14.66 12.95
CA VAL A 212 22.74 -14.57 13.60
C VAL A 212 21.71 -15.33 12.74
N ARG A 213 21.06 -16.34 13.33
CA ARG A 213 19.94 -17.00 12.67
C ARG A 213 18.76 -16.06 12.58
N CYS A 214 18.18 -15.93 11.39
CA CYS A 214 17.05 -15.08 11.11
C CYS A 214 16.00 -15.81 10.27
N THR A 215 14.79 -15.88 10.81
CA THR A 215 13.61 -16.38 10.10
C THR A 215 12.71 -15.20 9.78
N VAL A 216 12.31 -15.06 8.52
CA VAL A 216 11.39 -14.00 8.09
C VAL A 216 10.10 -14.61 7.58
N HIS A 217 8.99 -14.15 8.15
CA HIS A 217 7.66 -14.50 7.69
C HIS A 217 7.13 -13.35 6.84
N PHE A 218 6.93 -13.62 5.56
CA PHE A 218 6.18 -12.75 4.65
C PHE A 218 4.72 -13.15 4.69
N THR A 219 3.84 -12.17 4.92
CA THR A 219 2.42 -12.44 5.19
C THR A 219 1.53 -11.42 4.51
N SER A 220 0.36 -11.87 4.04
CA SER A 220 -0.74 -11.00 3.65
C SER A 220 -1.82 -10.95 4.73
N SER A 221 -2.80 -10.08 4.53
CA SER A 221 -4.00 -10.01 5.36
C SER A 221 -5.23 -9.86 4.46
N PRO A 222 -6.34 -10.55 4.75
CA PRO A 222 -7.55 -10.47 3.95
C PRO A 222 -8.24 -9.10 3.97
N TYR A 223 -7.76 -8.16 4.79
CA TYR A 223 -8.34 -6.84 4.99
C TYR A 223 -7.47 -5.69 4.49
N ASN A 224 -6.24 -5.95 4.02
CA ASN A 224 -5.37 -4.90 3.51
C ASN A 224 -4.42 -5.41 2.43
N ARG A 225 -3.89 -4.46 1.64
CA ARG A 225 -2.96 -4.73 0.54
C ARG A 225 -1.48 -4.68 0.95
N ASN A 226 -1.18 -4.67 2.24
CA ASN A 226 0.19 -4.51 2.69
C ASN A 226 0.93 -5.83 2.62
N PHE A 227 2.20 -5.77 2.29
CA PHE A 227 3.11 -6.90 2.42
C PHE A 227 3.68 -6.89 3.84
N GLY A 228 3.29 -7.85 4.68
CA GLY A 228 3.69 -7.94 6.08
C GLY A 228 5.04 -8.61 6.26
N PHE A 229 5.93 -8.00 7.04
CA PHE A 229 7.23 -8.56 7.44
C PHE A 229 7.25 -8.83 8.93
N VAL A 230 7.56 -10.08 9.31
CA VAL A 230 7.90 -10.43 10.69
C VAL A 230 9.24 -11.13 10.69
N ARG A 231 10.28 -10.42 11.16
CA ARG A 231 11.65 -10.93 11.27
C ARG A 231 11.91 -11.37 12.71
N HIS A 232 12.37 -12.61 12.86
CA HIS A 232 12.73 -13.23 14.12
C HIS A 232 14.25 -13.40 14.13
N PHE A 233 14.93 -12.77 15.10
CA PHE A 233 16.38 -12.83 15.25
C PHE A 233 16.73 -13.63 16.51
N TRP A 234 17.53 -14.67 16.33
CA TRP A 234 18.11 -15.46 17.41
C TRP A 234 19.59 -15.08 17.55
N PHE A 235 19.83 -14.10 18.39
CA PHE A 235 21.18 -13.72 18.79
C PHE A 235 21.77 -14.78 19.72
N VAL A 236 23.05 -15.08 19.55
CA VAL A 236 23.85 -16.00 20.37
C VAL A 236 24.00 -15.44 21.78
N HIS A 237 24.31 -14.14 21.90
CA HIS A 237 24.62 -13.51 23.19
C HIS A 237 23.48 -12.63 23.74
N ARG A 238 22.31 -12.63 23.11
CA ARG A 238 21.21 -11.73 23.48
C ARG A 238 19.85 -12.41 23.42
N ARG A 239 18.88 -11.79 24.08
CA ARG A 239 17.48 -12.21 24.00
C ARG A 239 16.96 -12.09 22.57
N PHE A 240 16.11 -13.05 22.22
CA PHE A 240 15.29 -13.06 21.02
C PHE A 240 14.72 -11.67 20.71
N TYR A 241 14.82 -11.26 19.44
CA TYR A 241 14.29 -9.99 18.97
C TYR A 241 13.30 -10.22 17.83
N ARG A 242 12.12 -9.61 17.94
CA ARG A 242 11.09 -9.64 16.90
C ARG A 242 10.90 -8.25 16.33
N PHE A 243 11.16 -8.11 15.04
CA PHE A 243 10.92 -6.89 14.29
C PHE A 243 9.73 -7.10 13.36
N ARG A 244 8.75 -6.19 13.43
CA ARG A 244 7.57 -6.22 12.57
C ARG A 244 7.48 -4.91 11.80
N SER A 245 7.33 -5.03 10.50
CA SER A 245 7.08 -3.92 9.59
C SER A 245 6.07 -4.35 8.53
N ARG A 246 5.62 -3.39 7.73
CA ARG A 246 4.73 -3.66 6.60
C ARG A 246 5.14 -2.77 5.45
N MET A 247 5.17 -3.31 4.24
CA MET A 247 5.41 -2.54 3.03
C MET A 247 4.09 -2.20 2.35
N LEU A 248 4.01 -0.97 1.87
CA LEU A 248 2.90 -0.44 1.10
C LEU A 248 3.43 0.12 -0.21
N THR A 249 2.83 -0.28 -1.31
CA THR A 249 3.14 0.25 -2.65
C THR A 249 2.46 1.62 -2.82
N LEU A 250 3.19 2.58 -3.38
CA LEU A 250 2.68 3.92 -3.71
C LEU A 250 2.36 4.08 -5.20
N GLY A 251 2.55 3.02 -6.00
CA GLY A 251 2.45 3.03 -7.45
C GLY A 251 3.81 3.15 -8.13
N GLY A 252 3.93 2.54 -9.32
CA GLY A 252 5.21 2.37 -10.00
C GLY A 252 6.24 1.66 -9.11
N GLU A 253 7.51 2.06 -9.22
CA GLU A 253 8.63 1.50 -8.46
C GLU A 253 8.68 1.90 -6.96
N LYS A 254 7.75 2.74 -6.49
CA LYS A 254 7.82 3.33 -5.13
C LYS A 254 7.14 2.46 -4.08
N VAL A 255 7.89 2.17 -3.02
CA VAL A 255 7.43 1.39 -1.86
C VAL A 255 7.83 2.11 -0.57
N ILE A 256 6.99 2.00 0.46
CA ILE A 256 7.33 2.45 1.81
C ILE A 256 7.29 1.28 2.78
N GLU A 257 8.34 1.10 3.58
CA GLU A 257 8.35 0.19 4.72
C GLU A 257 7.94 0.96 5.98
N ILE A 258 6.75 0.66 6.49
CA ILE A 258 6.17 1.30 7.67
C ILE A 258 6.53 0.47 8.91
N MET A 259 7.23 1.11 9.84
CA MET A 259 7.66 0.59 11.13
C MET A 259 6.67 1.03 12.24
N ARG A 260 7.09 0.87 13.51
CA ARG A 260 6.27 1.28 14.66
C ARG A 260 6.02 2.80 14.65
N PHE A 261 4.86 3.19 15.17
CA PHE A 261 4.40 4.58 15.18
C PHE A 261 4.30 5.24 13.80
N GLY A 262 4.25 4.46 12.71
CA GLY A 262 4.08 5.01 11.36
C GLY A 262 5.35 5.60 10.75
N PHE A 263 6.49 5.57 11.43
CA PHE A 263 7.76 5.93 10.82
C PHE A 263 8.02 5.03 9.62
N CYS A 264 8.35 5.59 8.46
CA CYS A 264 8.53 4.84 7.24
C CYS A 264 9.82 5.17 6.51
N TRP A 265 10.44 4.15 5.95
CA TRP A 265 11.54 4.27 4.99
C TRP A 265 10.97 4.17 3.58
N LYS A 266 11.22 5.20 2.76
CA LYS A 266 10.81 5.26 1.35
C LYS A 266 11.93 4.69 0.48
N MET A 267 11.56 3.82 -0.46
CA MET A 267 12.50 3.17 -1.35
C MET A 267 11.93 2.98 -2.75
N LEU A 268 12.83 2.90 -3.73
CA LEU A 268 12.54 2.50 -5.11
C LEU A 268 13.03 1.07 -5.32
N TYR A 269 12.22 0.24 -5.95
CA TYR A 269 12.59 -1.12 -6.34
C TYR A 269 12.97 -1.18 -7.81
N ARG A 270 14.17 -1.68 -8.09
CA ARG A 270 14.68 -1.85 -9.46
C ARG A 270 15.37 -3.19 -9.62
N TRP A 271 15.27 -3.75 -10.81
CA TRP A 271 16.06 -4.90 -11.24
C TRP A 271 17.20 -4.40 -12.12
N GLU A 272 18.42 -4.46 -11.62
CA GLU A 272 19.62 -3.99 -12.31
C GLU A 272 20.80 -4.91 -11.97
N GLU A 273 21.63 -5.25 -12.96
CA GLU A 273 22.85 -6.05 -12.77
C GLU A 273 22.60 -7.41 -12.09
N ASP A 274 21.51 -8.08 -12.46
CA ASP A 274 21.05 -9.34 -11.86
C ASP A 274 20.75 -9.25 -10.35
N LYS A 275 20.41 -8.05 -9.87
CA LYS A 275 20.03 -7.79 -8.48
C LYS A 275 18.75 -6.97 -8.39
N VAL A 276 17.96 -7.26 -7.36
CA VAL A 276 16.91 -6.37 -6.88
C VAL A 276 17.57 -5.31 -6.00
N LYS A 277 17.55 -4.05 -6.46
CA LYS A 277 18.06 -2.88 -5.74
C LYS A 277 16.91 -2.11 -5.10
N LEU A 278 17.03 -1.89 -3.79
CA LEU A 278 16.16 -1.07 -2.97
C LEU A 278 16.90 0.25 -2.69
N ILE A 279 16.55 1.27 -3.46
CA ILE A 279 17.25 2.55 -3.49
C ILE A 279 16.56 3.53 -2.54
N HIS A 280 17.32 4.18 -1.66
CA HIS A 280 16.79 5.16 -0.71
C HIS A 280 16.07 6.33 -1.40
N ASP A 281 14.82 6.61 -1.01
CA ASP A 281 14.03 7.79 -1.44
C ASP A 281 13.54 8.63 -0.23
N GLY A 282 14.26 8.58 0.89
CA GLY A 282 13.95 9.39 2.08
C GLY A 282 13.19 8.66 3.19
N TYR A 283 12.79 9.43 4.18
CA TYR A 283 12.01 8.97 5.32
C TYR A 283 10.68 9.74 5.41
N GLY A 284 9.73 9.21 6.17
CA GLY A 284 8.44 9.86 6.39
C GLY A 284 7.70 9.34 7.62
N LEU A 285 6.55 9.95 7.89
CA LEU A 285 5.54 9.46 8.83
C LEU A 285 4.28 9.12 8.05
N TYR A 286 3.82 7.87 8.19
CA TYR A 286 2.60 7.36 7.61
C TYR A 286 1.50 7.20 8.66
N TRP A 287 0.59 8.17 8.74
CA TRP A 287 -0.52 8.20 9.69
C TRP A 287 -1.85 8.36 8.99
N PHE A 288 -2.79 7.44 9.27
CA PHE A 288 -4.17 7.47 8.77
C PHE A 288 -4.29 7.71 7.26
N GLY A 289 -3.34 7.20 6.46
CA GLY A 289 -3.33 7.37 5.01
C GLY A 289 -2.52 8.57 4.50
N HIS A 290 -2.03 9.45 5.38
CA HIS A 290 -1.14 10.54 5.02
C HIS A 290 0.31 10.10 5.09
N LEU A 291 1.07 10.35 4.03
CA LEU A 291 2.52 10.25 4.02
C LEU A 291 3.11 11.66 4.17
N ILE A 292 3.69 11.95 5.33
CA ILE A 292 4.38 13.20 5.62
C ILE A 292 5.89 12.96 5.41
N PRO A 293 6.52 13.54 4.38
CA PRO A 293 7.96 13.38 4.16
C PRO A 293 8.75 14.06 5.29
N LEU A 294 9.83 13.41 5.73
CA LEU A 294 10.72 13.92 6.77
C LEU A 294 12.12 14.18 6.20
N PRO A 295 12.67 15.41 6.32
CA PRO A 295 14.00 15.76 5.84
C PRO A 295 15.10 15.31 6.83
N VAL A 296 15.08 14.04 7.23
CA VAL A 296 15.97 13.48 8.27
C VAL A 296 17.03 12.54 7.70
N THR A 297 17.14 12.42 6.37
CA THR A 297 18.16 11.57 5.73
C THR A 297 19.58 11.98 6.09
N TRP A 298 19.84 13.28 6.26
CA TRP A 298 21.16 13.76 6.68
C TRP A 298 21.54 13.30 8.10
N LEU A 299 20.55 13.03 8.96
CA LEU A 299 20.71 12.64 10.35
C LEU A 299 20.71 11.11 10.53
N LEU A 300 19.77 10.41 9.87
CA LEU A 300 19.62 8.95 10.00
C LEU A 300 20.53 8.18 9.04
N GLY A 301 21.03 8.85 8.00
CA GLY A 301 21.76 8.23 6.92
C GLY A 301 20.86 7.66 5.82
N ARG A 302 21.49 7.45 4.67
CA ARG A 302 20.91 6.81 3.48
C ARG A 302 21.02 5.29 3.63
N GLY A 303 19.89 4.59 3.57
CA GLY A 303 19.86 3.12 3.57
C GLY A 303 19.58 2.59 2.17
N ASP A 304 20.49 1.79 1.62
CA ASP A 304 20.29 1.08 0.36
C ASP A 304 20.42 -0.43 0.60
N ALA A 305 19.69 -1.22 -0.18
CA ALA A 305 19.69 -2.67 -0.08
C ALA A 305 19.79 -3.32 -1.48
N GLU A 306 20.44 -4.48 -1.52
CA GLU A 306 20.60 -5.32 -2.71
C GLU A 306 20.23 -6.75 -2.35
N GLU A 307 19.51 -7.42 -3.24
CA GLU A 307 19.14 -8.83 -3.11
C GLU A 307 19.41 -9.53 -4.44
N TRP A 308 20.00 -10.72 -4.40
CA TRP A 308 20.33 -11.47 -5.62
C TRP A 308 20.17 -12.97 -5.40
N ALA A 309 19.82 -13.67 -6.49
CA ALA A 309 19.65 -15.11 -6.46
C ALA A 309 21.00 -15.82 -6.33
N ILE A 310 21.05 -16.90 -5.56
CA ILE A 310 22.16 -17.85 -5.54
C ILE A 310 21.77 -19.08 -6.36
N ASP A 311 20.53 -19.54 -6.18
CA ASP A 311 19.89 -20.60 -6.94
C ASP A 311 18.36 -20.43 -6.87
N ASP A 312 17.60 -21.46 -7.29
CA ASP A 312 16.15 -21.41 -7.39
C ASP A 312 15.42 -21.27 -6.05
N ASN A 313 16.07 -21.59 -4.92
CA ASN A 313 15.47 -21.56 -3.58
C ASN A 313 16.23 -20.69 -2.58
N ARG A 314 17.44 -20.23 -2.93
CA ARG A 314 18.29 -19.41 -2.07
C ARG A 314 18.62 -18.07 -2.69
N PHE A 315 18.60 -17.04 -1.85
CA PHE A 315 19.01 -15.70 -2.22
C PHE A 315 19.93 -15.12 -1.14
N ALA A 316 20.80 -14.21 -1.56
CA ALA A 316 21.59 -13.39 -0.66
C ALA A 316 21.06 -11.97 -0.67
N MET A 317 21.26 -11.28 0.44
CA MET A 317 20.96 -9.87 0.55
C MET A 317 22.04 -9.13 1.30
N LYS A 318 22.17 -7.84 0.99
CA LYS A 318 23.05 -6.90 1.68
C LYS A 318 22.35 -5.57 1.81
N VAL A 319 22.37 -5.02 3.00
CA VAL A 319 21.82 -3.70 3.30
C VAL A 319 22.91 -2.86 3.95
N ILE A 320 23.04 -1.63 3.50
CA ILE A 320 24.04 -0.69 3.96
C ILE A 320 23.36 0.64 4.28
N MET A 321 23.57 1.14 5.48
CA MET A 321 23.17 2.47 5.91
C MET A 321 24.41 3.36 6.06
N LYS A 322 24.50 4.39 5.23
CA LYS A 322 25.60 5.34 5.18
C LYS A 322 25.14 6.71 5.68
N HIS A 323 25.81 7.21 6.70
CA HIS A 323 25.65 8.59 7.16
C HIS A 323 26.57 9.53 6.37
N PRO A 324 26.12 10.75 6.01
CA PRO A 324 26.94 11.69 5.24
C PRO A 324 28.31 11.98 5.88
N LEU A 325 28.35 12.13 7.20
CA LEU A 325 29.57 12.48 7.95
C LEU A 325 30.38 11.29 8.47
N PHE A 326 29.72 10.16 8.77
CA PHE A 326 30.35 9.05 9.51
C PHE A 326 30.57 7.81 8.66
N GLY A 327 30.22 7.85 7.37
CA GLY A 327 30.29 6.69 6.49
C GLY A 327 29.29 5.60 6.89
N THR A 328 29.67 4.34 6.70
CA THR A 328 28.80 3.19 7.01
C THR A 328 28.56 3.09 8.52
N GLN A 329 27.30 3.23 8.94
CA GLN A 329 26.90 3.14 10.34
C GLN A 329 26.22 1.82 10.69
N TYR A 330 25.59 1.20 9.71
CA TYR A 330 24.92 -0.07 9.89
C TYR A 330 24.99 -0.86 8.60
N SER A 331 25.24 -2.16 8.70
CA SER A 331 25.05 -3.07 7.59
C SER A 331 24.57 -4.41 8.08
N TYR A 332 23.78 -5.08 7.27
CA TYR A 332 23.60 -6.52 7.44
C TYR A 332 23.70 -7.21 6.09
N SER A 333 24.22 -8.42 6.12
CA SER A 333 24.33 -9.28 4.95
C SER A 333 24.07 -10.71 5.34
N GLY A 334 23.38 -11.46 4.50
CA GLY A 334 23.05 -12.82 4.83
C GLY A 334 22.54 -13.60 3.63
N THR A 335 22.41 -14.89 3.85
CA THR A 335 21.87 -15.84 2.87
C THR A 335 20.65 -16.51 3.46
N PHE A 336 19.60 -16.59 2.66
CA PHE A 336 18.30 -17.10 3.05
C PHE A 336 17.84 -18.16 2.08
N THR A 337 17.14 -19.15 2.62
CA THR A 337 16.50 -20.24 1.89
C THR A 337 15.00 -20.15 2.09
N ILE A 338 14.24 -20.31 1.02
CA ILE A 338 12.78 -20.46 1.09
C ILE A 338 12.48 -21.83 1.70
N THR A 339 11.97 -21.82 2.93
CA THR A 339 11.65 -23.04 3.68
C THR A 339 10.19 -23.44 3.56
N GLN A 340 9.32 -22.45 3.37
CA GLN A 340 7.92 -22.65 3.05
C GLN A 340 7.56 -21.70 1.90
N PRO A 341 7.49 -22.20 0.65
CA PRO A 341 7.00 -21.41 -0.47
C PRO A 341 5.49 -21.16 -0.34
N LEU A 342 4.95 -20.34 -1.23
CA LEU A 342 3.52 -20.11 -1.30
C LEU A 342 2.80 -21.41 -1.70
N GLU A 343 1.74 -21.77 -0.97
CA GLU A 343 0.89 -22.95 -1.24
C GLU A 343 0.00 -22.79 -2.48
#